data_AF-A0AAW1U426-F1
#
_entry.id   AF-A0AAW1U426-F1
#
_cell.length_a   1.000
_cell.length_b   1.000
_cell.length_c   1.000
_cell.angle_alpha   90.00
_cell.angle_beta   90.00
_cell.angle_gamma   90.00
#
_symmetry.space_group_name_H-M   'P 1'
#
loop_
_entity.id
_entity.type
_entity.pdbx_description
1 polymer ?
#
loop_
_entity_poly.entity_id
_entity_poly.type
_entity_poly.pdbx_seq_one_letter_code
_entity_poly.pdbx_strand_id
1 'polypeptide(L)'
;MASDIDVCSRCSDNFIINNKFSTCKLCENKFHLNCVSLKDLWDRVLSDNINLTWVCDNCVGKMKVAIDYVNSPEFNNMEIIKMEIQYISKEKILLGKLLSEMEYTISVQKKLITSYEGRLRSSLFDDEVGKQSEPGDTRADKDDNIPGISMLNKFHVESPKKGNLLR
;
A
#
# COMPACT_ATOMS: atom_id res chain seq x y z
N MET A 1 9.49 17.33 -56.27
CA MET A 1 9.61 16.38 -55.15
C MET A 1 8.20 15.86 -54.89
N ALA A 2 7.79 14.85 -55.65
CA ALA A 2 6.39 14.46 -55.73
C ALA A 2 5.99 13.62 -54.51
N SER A 3 5.09 14.22 -53.72
CA SER A 3 3.97 13.66 -52.95
C SER A 3 4.19 12.34 -52.21
N ASP A 4 4.01 12.37 -50.89
CA ASP A 4 3.66 11.22 -50.06
C ASP A 4 2.50 10.46 -50.71
N ILE A 5 2.81 9.38 -51.42
CA ILE A 5 1.80 8.49 -51.99
C ILE A 5 1.35 7.58 -50.85
N ASP A 6 0.10 7.74 -50.44
CA ASP A 6 -0.54 6.78 -49.55
C ASP A 6 -0.58 5.40 -50.23
N VAL A 7 0.00 4.40 -49.56
CA VAL A 7 0.05 2.99 -50.02
C VAL A 7 -0.60 2.06 -49.01
N CYS A 8 -1.19 0.98 -49.49
CA CYS A 8 -1.78 -0.05 -48.65
C CYS A 8 -0.71 -0.83 -47.90
N SER A 9 -0.80 -0.92 -46.58
CA SER A 9 0.22 -1.61 -45.78
C SER A 9 0.22 -3.15 -45.91
N ARG A 10 -0.71 -3.73 -46.68
CA ARG A 10 -0.77 -5.19 -46.92
C ARG A 10 -0.26 -5.60 -48.30
N CYS A 11 -0.60 -4.88 -49.35
CA CYS A 11 -0.18 -5.20 -50.72
C CYS A 11 0.82 -4.20 -51.31
N SER A 12 1.13 -3.12 -50.59
CA SER A 12 2.01 -2.03 -51.02
C SER A 12 1.57 -1.33 -52.32
N ASP A 13 0.31 -1.52 -52.72
CA ASP A 13 -0.27 -0.88 -53.90
C ASP A 13 -0.88 0.48 -53.52
N ASN A 14 -0.95 1.37 -54.50
CA ASN A 14 -1.44 2.74 -54.36
C ASN A 14 -2.98 2.74 -54.29
N PHE A 15 -3.56 3.80 -53.72
CA PHE A 15 -5.03 3.95 -53.70
C PHE A 15 -5.62 4.59 -54.96
N ILE A 16 -4.85 4.77 -56.04
CA ILE A 16 -5.26 5.51 -57.26
C ILE A 16 -6.43 4.83 -57.99
N ILE A 17 -6.41 3.49 -58.06
CA ILE A 17 -7.42 2.72 -58.81
C ILE A 17 -8.60 2.35 -57.90
N ASN A 18 -8.33 2.12 -56.62
CA ASN A 18 -9.35 1.76 -55.63
C ASN A 18 -9.26 2.71 -54.44
N ASN A 19 -10.08 3.77 -54.49
CA ASN A 19 -10.13 4.82 -53.47
C ASN A 19 -10.75 4.36 -52.14
N LYS A 20 -11.30 3.14 -52.07
CA LYS A 20 -11.90 2.62 -50.83
C LYS A 20 -10.83 1.96 -49.96
N PHE A 21 -10.61 2.56 -48.80
CA PHE A 21 -9.68 2.06 -47.79
C PHE A 21 -10.29 2.17 -46.39
N SER A 22 -9.79 1.34 -45.48
CA SER A 22 -10.05 1.46 -44.06
C SER A 22 -8.74 1.69 -43.32
N THR A 23 -8.81 2.46 -42.24
CA THR A 23 -7.64 2.85 -41.43
C THR A 23 -7.69 2.11 -40.10
N CYS A 24 -6.60 1.44 -39.75
CA CYS A 24 -6.51 0.75 -38.47
C CYS A 24 -6.44 1.78 -37.34
N LYS A 25 -7.30 1.66 -36.33
CA LYS A 25 -7.33 2.62 -35.21
C LYS A 25 -6.06 2.64 -34.36
N LEU A 26 -5.29 1.54 -34.35
CA LEU A 26 -4.11 1.40 -33.49
C LEU A 26 -2.80 1.76 -34.16
N CYS A 27 -2.61 1.41 -35.43
CA CYS A 27 -1.37 1.73 -36.15
C CYS A 27 -1.54 2.81 -37.21
N GLU A 28 -2.75 3.35 -37.40
CA GLU A 28 -3.09 4.43 -38.33
C GLU A 28 -2.76 4.15 -39.81
N ASN A 29 -2.38 2.91 -40.12
CA ASN A 29 -2.11 2.45 -41.46
C ASN A 29 -3.40 2.26 -42.27
N LYS A 30 -3.33 2.57 -43.57
CA LYS A 30 -4.42 2.40 -44.54
C LYS A 30 -4.34 1.03 -45.22
N PHE A 31 -5.50 0.44 -45.47
CA PHE A 31 -5.64 -0.85 -46.12
C PHE A 31 -6.79 -0.82 -47.13
N HIS A 32 -6.61 -1.42 -48.31
CA HIS A 32 -7.75 -1.64 -49.20
C HIS A 32 -8.75 -2.58 -48.53
N LEU A 33 -10.05 -2.30 -48.69
CA LEU A 33 -11.11 -3.15 -48.16
C LEU A 33 -10.95 -4.63 -48.58
N ASN A 34 -10.54 -4.85 -49.83
CA ASN A 34 -10.29 -6.19 -50.37
C ASN A 34 -9.08 -6.88 -49.74
N CYS A 35 -8.03 -6.13 -49.38
CA CYS A 35 -6.85 -6.69 -48.75
C CYS A 35 -7.15 -7.21 -47.33
N VAL A 36 -8.12 -6.61 -46.64
CA VAL A 36 -8.51 -6.99 -45.28
C VAL A 36 -9.84 -7.74 -45.23
N SER A 37 -10.37 -8.15 -46.38
CA SER A 37 -11.65 -8.86 -46.51
C SER A 37 -12.81 -8.16 -45.78
N LEU A 38 -12.75 -6.83 -45.66
CA LEU A 38 -13.78 -6.02 -45.00
C LEU A 38 -14.88 -5.73 -46.02
N LYS A 39 -16.10 -6.20 -45.75
CA LYS A 39 -17.24 -5.92 -46.64
C LYS A 39 -17.62 -4.44 -46.55
N ASP A 40 -18.00 -3.83 -47.67
CA ASP A 40 -18.46 -2.43 -47.74
C ASP A 40 -19.55 -2.07 -46.71
N LEU A 41 -20.41 -3.03 -46.35
CA LEU A 41 -21.43 -2.82 -45.31
C LEU A 41 -20.80 -2.50 -43.95
N TRP A 42 -19.69 -3.14 -43.60
CA TRP A 42 -18.99 -2.91 -42.35
C TRP A 42 -18.30 -1.55 -42.32
N ASP A 43 -17.78 -1.08 -43.45
CA ASP A 43 -17.16 0.24 -43.54
C ASP A 43 -18.15 1.34 -43.14
N ARG A 44 -19.40 1.26 -43.62
CA ARG A 44 -20.48 2.16 -43.22
C ARG A 44 -20.85 2.02 -41.74
N VAL A 45 -20.96 0.79 -41.23
CA VAL A 45 -21.26 0.56 -39.81
C VAL A 45 -20.18 1.16 -38.93
N LEU A 46 -18.91 1.04 -39.30
CA LEU A 46 -17.78 1.59 -38.57
C LEU A 46 -17.74 3.12 -38.64
N SER A 47 -18.10 3.73 -39.77
CA SER A 47 -18.18 5.19 -39.88
C SER A 47 -19.32 5.78 -39.05
N ASP A 48 -20.45 5.08 -38.95
CA ASP A 48 -21.66 5.58 -38.30
C ASP A 48 -21.63 5.38 -36.76
N ASN A 49 -20.76 4.50 -36.26
CA ASN A 49 -20.70 4.14 -34.84
C ASN A 49 -19.35 4.50 -34.22
N ILE A 50 -19.30 5.57 -33.43
CA ILE A 50 -18.09 6.00 -32.71
C ILE A 50 -17.52 4.94 -31.74
N ASN A 51 -18.37 4.03 -31.27
CA ASN A 51 -18.00 2.96 -30.34
C ASN A 51 -17.44 1.71 -31.04
N LEU A 52 -17.49 1.66 -32.37
CA LEU A 52 -16.95 0.55 -33.16
C LEU A 52 -15.73 1.04 -33.92
N THR A 53 -14.62 0.32 -33.76
CA THR A 53 -13.37 0.66 -34.45
C THR A 53 -12.79 -0.58 -35.10
N TRP A 54 -12.29 -0.42 -36.32
CA TRP A 54 -11.58 -1.50 -37.00
C TRP A 54 -10.10 -1.49 -36.64
N VAL A 55 -9.56 -2.70 -36.48
CA VAL A 55 -8.17 -2.95 -36.12
C VAL A 55 -7.63 -4.05 -37.03
N CYS A 56 -6.45 -3.86 -37.60
CA CYS A 56 -5.84 -4.84 -38.50
C CYS A 56 -5.33 -6.09 -37.74
N ASP A 57 -5.21 -7.21 -38.45
CA ASP A 57 -4.81 -8.51 -37.88
C ASP A 57 -3.49 -8.44 -37.09
N ASN A 58 -2.52 -7.65 -37.56
CA ASN A 58 -1.24 -7.48 -36.87
C ASN A 58 -1.42 -6.81 -35.50
N CYS A 59 -2.24 -5.77 -35.43
CA CYS A 59 -2.56 -5.08 -34.18
C CYS A 59 -3.39 -5.97 -33.25
N VAL A 60 -4.33 -6.76 -33.79
CA VAL A 60 -5.06 -7.79 -33.02
C VAL A 60 -4.10 -8.81 -32.41
N GLY A 61 -3.13 -9.31 -33.18
CA GLY A 61 -2.11 -10.24 -32.71
C GLY A 61 -1.28 -9.67 -31.55
N LYS A 62 -0.83 -8.41 -31.67
CA LYS A 62 -0.09 -7.72 -30.59
C LYS A 62 -0.93 -7.56 -29.32
N MET A 63 -2.21 -7.20 -29.45
CA MET A 63 -3.10 -7.09 -28.30
C MET A 63 -3.32 -8.44 -27.63
N LYS A 64 -3.48 -9.51 -28.42
CA LYS A 64 -3.65 -10.85 -27.88
C LYS A 64 -2.45 -11.28 -27.03
N VAL A 65 -1.23 -11.03 -27.52
CA VAL A 65 0.00 -11.30 -26.75
C VAL A 65 0.04 -10.49 -25.45
N ALA A 66 -0.37 -9.22 -25.48
CA ALA A 66 -0.43 -8.38 -24.27
C ALA A 66 -1.47 -8.89 -23.26
N ILE A 67 -2.65 -9.30 -23.74
CA ILE A 67 -3.71 -9.88 -22.90
C ILE A 67 -3.25 -11.21 -22.30
N ASP A 68 -2.64 -12.08 -23.10
CA ASP A 68 -2.11 -13.37 -22.65
C ASP A 68 -0.99 -13.17 -21.59
N TYR A 69 -0.16 -12.13 -21.74
CA TYR A 69 0.84 -11.75 -20.75
C TYR A 69 0.22 -11.23 -19.43
N VAL A 70 -0.81 -10.38 -19.49
CA VAL A 70 -1.49 -9.90 -18.27
C VAL A 70 -2.19 -11.04 -17.53
N ASN A 71 -2.74 -11.99 -18.28
CA ASN A 71 -3.35 -13.20 -17.72
C ASN A 71 -2.31 -14.26 -17.33
N SER A 72 -1.03 -14.00 -17.55
CA SER A 72 0.01 -14.97 -17.26
C SER A 72 0.17 -15.15 -15.74
N PRO A 73 0.51 -16.37 -15.28
CA PRO A 73 0.79 -16.61 -13.87
C PRO A 73 1.88 -15.69 -13.32
N GLU A 74 2.87 -15.32 -14.15
CA GLU A 74 3.97 -14.44 -13.77
C GLU A 74 3.49 -13.02 -13.42
N PHE A 75 2.54 -12.46 -14.18
CA PHE A 75 1.98 -11.14 -13.89
C PHE A 75 1.12 -11.15 -12.61
N ASN A 76 0.29 -12.18 -12.42
CA ASN A 76 -0.50 -12.35 -11.20
C ASN A 76 0.39 -12.49 -9.95
N ASN A 77 1.50 -13.23 -10.05
CA ASN A 77 2.46 -13.36 -8.97
C ASN A 77 3.09 -12.01 -8.59
N MET A 78 3.35 -11.13 -9.57
CA MET A 78 3.92 -9.81 -9.29
C MET A 78 2.98 -8.94 -8.45
N GLU A 79 1.67 -9.00 -8.70
CA GLU A 79 0.70 -8.20 -7.94
C GLU A 79 0.56 -8.71 -6.50
N ILE A 80 0.58 -10.04 -6.32
CA ILE A 80 0.64 -10.67 -4.99
C ILE A 80 1.89 -10.20 -4.23
N ILE A 81 3.07 -10.26 -4.86
CA ILE A 81 4.33 -9.84 -4.25
C ILE A 81 4.28 -8.36 -3.85
N LYS A 82 3.71 -7.48 -4.68
CA LYS A 82 3.55 -6.06 -4.32
C LYS A 82 2.68 -5.88 -3.08
N MET A 83 1.57 -6.62 -2.97
CA MET A 83 0.74 -6.56 -1.77
C MET A 83 1.51 -7.05 -0.54
N GLU A 84 2.24 -8.16 -0.64
CA GLU A 84 3.06 -8.69 0.46
C GLU A 84 4.10 -7.67 0.94
N ILE A 85 4.80 -6.99 0.02
CA ILE A 85 5.74 -5.92 0.36
C ILE A 85 5.05 -4.80 1.14
N GLN A 86 3.83 -4.41 0.76
CA GLN A 86 3.07 -3.39 1.48
C GLN A 86 2.69 -3.83 2.89
N TYR A 87 2.27 -5.08 3.07
CA TYR A 87 1.93 -5.62 4.39
C TYR A 87 3.15 -5.69 5.30
N ILE A 88 4.28 -6.22 4.79
CA ILE A 88 5.54 -6.28 5.53
C ILE A 88 6.00 -4.88 5.95
N SER A 89 5.86 -3.88 5.08
CA SER A 89 6.22 -2.50 5.40
C SER A 89 5.36 -1.91 6.54
N LYS A 90 4.05 -2.17 6.52
CA LYS A 90 3.13 -1.75 7.61
C LYS A 90 3.48 -2.44 8.93
N GLU A 91 3.73 -3.74 8.89
CA GLU A 91 4.12 -4.53 10.06
C GLU A 91 5.43 -4.01 10.67
N LYS A 92 6.43 -3.71 9.84
CA LYS A 92 7.69 -3.11 10.27
C LYS A 92 7.49 -1.80 11.03
N ILE A 93 6.58 -0.94 10.57
CA ILE A 93 6.26 0.33 11.24
C ILE A 93 5.62 0.07 12.61
N LEU A 94 4.68 -0.86 12.69
CA LEU A 94 4.01 -1.21 13.94
C LEU A 94 5.00 -1.79 14.96
N LEU A 95 5.87 -2.71 14.53
CA LEU A 95 6.92 -3.27 15.37
C LEU A 95 7.90 -2.20 15.85
N GLY A 96 8.25 -1.23 14.99
CA GLY A 96 9.08 -0.10 15.38
C GLY A 96 8.45 0.76 16.49
N LYS A 97 7.15 1.03 16.42
CA LYS A 97 6.42 1.73 17.48
C LYS A 97 6.40 0.94 18.78
N LEU A 98 6.09 -0.35 18.71
CA LEU A 98 6.08 -1.23 19.88
C LEU A 98 7.44 -1.27 20.58
N LEU A 99 8.53 -1.38 19.80
CA LEU A 99 9.89 -1.33 20.35
C LEU A 99 10.15 -0.01 21.09
N SER A 100 9.75 1.13 20.50
CA SER A 100 9.94 2.43 21.16
C SER A 100 9.18 2.56 22.49
N GLU A 101 7.96 2.02 22.58
CA GLU A 101 7.18 2.00 23.82
C GLU A 101 7.81 1.08 24.88
N MET A 102 8.34 -0.07 24.47
CA MET A 102 9.07 -0.97 25.35
C MET A 102 10.35 -0.32 25.88
N GLU A 103 11.14 0.33 25.02
CA GLU A 103 12.35 1.06 25.41
C GLU A 103 12.03 2.17 26.41
N TYR A 104 10.97 2.93 26.17
CA TYR A 104 10.49 3.94 27.10
C TYR A 104 10.14 3.33 28.46
N THR A 105 9.35 2.25 28.46
CA THR A 105 8.93 1.54 29.69
C THR A 105 10.13 1.03 30.47
N ILE A 106 11.12 0.43 29.79
CA ILE A 106 12.38 -0.01 30.40
C ILE A 106 13.12 1.18 31.03
N SER A 107 13.16 2.33 30.34
CA SER A 107 13.84 3.53 30.87
C SER A 107 13.19 4.03 32.17
N VAL A 108 11.85 4.01 32.24
CA VAL A 108 11.09 4.43 33.42
C VAL A 108 11.31 3.45 34.57
N GLN A 109 11.22 2.14 34.28
CA GLN A 109 11.47 1.10 35.28
C GLN A 109 12.88 1.20 35.86
N LYS A 110 13.91 1.44 35.02
CA LYS A 110 15.28 1.66 35.50
C LYS A 110 15.39 2.85 36.43
N LYS A 111 14.77 4.00 36.08
CA LYS A 111 14.76 5.19 36.95
C LYS A 111 14.10 4.93 38.30
N LEU A 112 12.98 4.19 38.31
CA LEU A 112 12.29 3.81 39.54
C LEU A 112 13.15 2.90 40.41
N ILE A 113 13.77 1.88 39.83
CA ILE A 113 14.69 0.99 40.54
C ILE A 113 15.82 1.80 41.20
N THR A 114 16.49 2.67 40.43
CA THR A 114 17.57 3.52 40.97
C THR A 114 17.08 4.44 42.10
N SER A 115 15.86 4.99 41.99
CA SER A 115 15.26 5.81 43.04
C SER A 115 15.01 5.00 44.32
N TYR A 116 14.43 3.80 44.22
CA TYR A 116 14.19 2.93 45.36
C TYR A 116 15.49 2.44 46.00
N GLU A 117 16.49 2.07 45.20
CA GLU A 117 17.82 1.71 45.69
C GLU A 117 18.49 2.87 46.44
N GLY A 118 18.35 4.11 45.95
CA GLY A 118 18.83 5.31 46.62
C GLY A 118 18.17 5.52 47.99
N ARG A 119 16.84 5.40 48.06
CA ARG A 119 16.09 5.51 49.31
C ARG A 119 16.48 4.44 50.33
N LEU A 120 16.62 3.19 49.88
CA LEU A 120 17.04 2.07 50.72
C LEU A 120 18.44 2.30 51.30
N ARG A 121 19.37 2.83 50.49
CA ARG A 121 20.71 3.18 50.98
C ARG A 121 20.63 4.27 52.05
N SER A 122 19.90 5.36 51.83
CA SER A 122 19.76 6.43 52.83
C SER A 122 19.20 5.93 54.15
N SER A 123 18.12 5.12 54.13
CA SER A 123 17.53 4.56 55.35
C SER A 123 18.47 3.65 56.15
N LEU A 124 19.45 3.00 55.50
CA LEU A 124 20.41 2.14 56.17
C LEU A 124 21.54 2.92 56.87
N PHE A 125 21.75 4.20 56.54
CA PHE A 125 22.78 5.04 57.16
C PHE A 125 22.23 5.96 58.27
N ASP A 126 20.92 6.18 58.32
CA ASP A 126 20.28 7.01 59.37
C ASP A 126 20.14 6.27 60.73
N ASP A 127 20.31 4.94 60.76
CA ASP A 127 20.21 4.13 61.98
C ASP A 127 21.50 4.11 62.84
N GLU A 128 22.65 4.61 62.34
CA GLU A 128 23.91 4.61 63.12
C GLU A 128 24.18 5.90 63.91
N VAL A 129 23.38 6.97 63.72
CA VAL A 129 23.55 8.25 64.46
C VAL A 129 22.51 8.42 65.61
N GLY A 130 21.56 7.49 65.73
CA GLY A 130 20.43 7.58 66.66
C GLY A 130 20.59 6.92 68.04
N LYS A 131 21.75 7.02 68.70
CA LYS A 131 21.87 6.73 70.15
C LYS A 131 22.81 7.71 70.85
N GLN A 132 22.31 8.90 71.16
CA GLN A 132 22.34 9.49 72.52
C GLN A 132 21.57 10.82 72.60
N SER A 133 20.70 10.91 73.61
CA SER A 133 20.11 12.10 74.31
C SER A 133 18.99 12.96 73.67
N GLU A 134 17.74 12.59 73.97
CA GLU A 134 16.61 13.31 74.65
C GLU A 134 16.11 14.75 74.27
N PRO A 135 14.85 15.11 74.64
CA PRO A 135 13.86 15.68 73.72
C PRO A 135 13.59 17.20 73.86
N GLY A 136 13.12 17.81 72.78
CA GLY A 136 12.61 19.18 72.74
C GLY A 136 11.60 19.37 71.61
N ASP A 137 10.53 20.10 71.92
CA ASP A 137 9.19 20.04 71.34
C ASP A 137 8.99 20.84 70.01
N THR A 138 7.88 20.51 69.34
CA THR A 138 7.09 21.27 68.32
C THR A 138 7.50 21.44 66.84
N ARG A 139 6.65 20.80 66.00
CA ARG A 139 5.95 21.28 64.78
C ARG A 139 6.74 21.81 63.56
N ALA A 140 6.51 21.19 62.41
CA ALA A 140 5.74 21.79 61.29
C ALA A 140 5.61 20.81 60.11
N ASP A 141 4.38 20.73 59.60
CA ASP A 141 3.96 20.01 58.40
C ASP A 141 4.77 20.38 57.16
N LYS A 142 5.11 19.38 56.34
CA LYS A 142 5.18 19.55 54.88
C LYS A 142 4.67 18.29 54.16
N ASP A 143 3.48 18.45 53.58
CA ASP A 143 2.91 17.64 52.53
C ASP A 143 3.84 17.61 51.29
N ASP A 144 4.49 16.48 51.01
CA ASP A 144 4.99 16.20 49.67
C ASP A 144 3.93 15.44 48.88
N ASN A 145 3.05 16.26 48.30
CA ASN A 145 2.04 15.90 47.33
C ASN A 145 2.72 15.44 46.04
N ILE A 146 2.71 14.13 45.73
CA ILE A 146 3.08 13.61 44.41
C ILE A 146 1.79 13.45 43.59
N PRO A 147 1.49 14.33 42.61
CA PRO A 147 0.32 14.18 41.76
C PRO A 147 0.63 13.17 40.65
N GLY A 148 -0.21 12.15 40.50
CA GLY A 148 -0.23 11.36 39.26
C GLY A 148 -0.44 9.86 39.41
N ILE A 149 -1.39 9.40 40.21
CA ILE A 149 -1.97 8.05 40.05
C ILE A 149 -3.49 8.18 40.00
N SER A 150 -4.00 8.68 38.88
CA SER A 150 -5.37 8.44 38.48
C SER A 150 -5.39 8.26 36.97
N MET A 151 -5.31 7.01 36.51
CA MET A 151 -5.91 6.50 35.25
C MET A 151 -5.52 5.02 35.10
N LEU A 152 -5.94 4.19 36.05
CA LEU A 152 -6.02 2.74 35.87
C LEU A 152 -7.44 2.33 36.25
N ASN A 153 -8.36 2.55 35.32
CA ASN A 153 -9.57 1.74 35.14
C ASN A 153 -10.40 2.32 33.99
N LYS A 154 -10.36 1.63 32.84
CA LYS A 154 -11.50 1.35 31.94
C LYS A 154 -10.97 0.91 30.57
N PHE A 155 -10.65 -0.38 30.44
CA PHE A 155 -10.90 -1.08 29.18
C PHE A 155 -11.53 -2.43 29.52
N HIS A 156 -12.85 -2.44 29.46
CA HIS A 156 -13.67 -3.63 29.45
C HIS A 156 -13.42 -4.31 28.10
N VAL A 157 -12.81 -5.50 28.12
CA VAL A 157 -12.62 -6.32 26.93
C VAL A 157 -13.94 -7.03 26.66
N GLU A 158 -14.76 -6.47 25.77
CA GLU A 158 -15.84 -7.24 25.15
C GLU A 158 -15.22 -8.29 24.22
N SER A 159 -15.46 -9.56 24.55
CA SER A 159 -15.03 -10.69 23.73
C SER A 159 -15.87 -10.75 22.44
N PRO A 160 -15.26 -10.93 21.26
CA PRO A 160 -16.03 -11.20 20.04
C PRO A 160 -16.70 -12.58 20.15
N LYS A 161 -18.02 -12.60 19.99
CA LYS A 161 -18.80 -13.83 19.82
C LYS A 161 -18.27 -14.58 18.60
N LYS A 162 -17.86 -15.84 18.80
CA LYS A 162 -17.57 -16.79 17.72
C LYS A 162 -18.82 -16.96 16.85
N GLY A 163 -18.81 -16.37 15.66
CA GLY A 163 -19.79 -16.65 14.62
C GLY A 163 -19.48 -17.99 13.98
N ASN A 164 -20.42 -18.93 14.12
CA ASN A 164 -20.48 -20.15 13.33
C ASN A 164 -20.55 -19.80 11.84
N LEU A 165 -19.68 -20.40 11.03
CA LEU A 165 -19.92 -20.56 9.59
C LEU A 165 -19.75 -22.03 9.23
N LEU A 166 -20.90 -22.71 9.26
CA LEU A 166 -21.22 -23.85 8.42
C LEU A 166 -21.39 -23.34 6.98
N ARG A 167 -20.51 -23.77 6.07
CA ARG A 167 -20.83 -24.39 4.76
C ARG A 167 -19.56 -24.58 3.95
#